data_AF-A0A2N0ZJT4-F1
#
_entry.id   AF-A0A2N0ZJT4-F1
#
_cell.length_a   1.000
_cell.length_b   1.000
_cell.length_c   1.000
_cell.angle_alpha   90.00
_cell.angle_beta   90.00
_cell.angle_gamma   90.00
#
_symmetry.space_group_name_H-M   'P 1'
#
loop_
_entity.id
_entity.type
_entity.pdbx_description
1 polymer ?
#
loop_
_entity_poly.entity_id
_entity_poly.type
_entity_poly.pdbx_seq_one_letter_code
_entity_poly.pdbx_strand_id
1 'polypeptide(L)'
;MMNFFTIMMIFFIIIANIIGLLVFLQKRSIYFFALTILCLAAVFGGAGSILGIVIIRDPFAVFYGLQIGYILLMNSGIVLLIAALTTLLRKMYKRN
;
A
#
# COMPACT_ATOMS: atom_id res chain seq x y z
N MET A 1 5.72 -23.08 7.52
CA MET A 1 7.10 -22.57 7.42
C MET A 1 7.05 -21.32 6.55
N MET A 2 7.55 -20.18 7.03
CA MET A 2 7.50 -18.92 6.28
C MET A 2 8.76 -18.81 5.42
N ASN A 3 8.61 -18.66 4.10
CA ASN A 3 9.74 -18.57 3.18
C ASN A 3 10.31 -17.15 3.18
N PHE A 4 11.59 -17.00 2.81
CA PHE A 4 12.29 -15.71 2.72
C PHE A 4 11.47 -14.64 1.98
N PHE A 5 10.93 -14.98 0.81
CA PHE A 5 10.09 -14.07 0.02
C PHE A 5 8.80 -13.65 0.73
N THR A 6 8.18 -14.55 1.51
CA THR A 6 6.99 -14.23 2.32
C THR A 6 7.32 -13.25 3.44
N ILE A 7 8.45 -13.45 4.13
CA ILE A 7 8.94 -12.53 5.17
C ILE A 7 9.16 -11.13 4.58
N MET A 8 9.82 -11.08 3.43
CA MET A 8 10.14 -9.83 2.74
C MET A 8 8.89 -9.10 2.21
N MET A 9 7.87 -9.84 1.78
CA MET A 9 6.58 -9.28 1.37
C MET A 9 5.87 -8.60 2.56
N ILE A 10 5.79 -9.30 3.70
CA ILE A 10 5.22 -8.76 4.93
C ILE A 10 5.98 -7.50 5.36
N PHE A 11 7.31 -7.52 5.27
CA PHE A 11 8.16 -6.38 5.61
C PHE A 11 7.86 -5.14 4.75
N PHE A 12 7.76 -5.28 3.41
CA PHE A 12 7.39 -4.16 2.54
C PHE A 12 6.01 -3.60 2.85
N ILE A 13 5.04 -4.48 3.12
CA ILE A 13 3.68 -4.07 3.46
C ILE A 13 3.66 -3.28 4.77
N ILE A 14 4.37 -3.75 5.80
CA ILE A 14 4.46 -3.06 7.10
C ILE A 14 5.08 -1.68 6.92
N ILE A 15 6.22 -1.58 6.22
CA ILE A 15 6.89 -0.29 5.99
C ILE A 15 5.97 0.68 5.24
N ALA A 16 5.28 0.22 4.20
CA ALA A 16 4.39 1.09 3.44
C ALA A 16 3.28 1.69 4.30
N ASN A 17 2.70 0.88 5.18
CA ASN A 17 1.66 1.33 6.11
C ASN A 17 2.21 2.26 7.20
N ILE A 18 3.41 2.01 7.72
CA ILE A 18 4.07 2.91 8.68
C ILE A 18 4.31 4.28 8.03
N ILE A 19 4.86 4.32 6.81
CA ILE A 19 5.06 5.58 6.07
C ILE A 19 3.72 6.28 5.84
N GLY A 20 2.70 5.54 5.39
CA GLY A 20 1.35 6.07 5.25
C GLY A 20 0.85 6.71 6.55
N LEU A 21 1.03 6.02 7.68
CA LEU A 21 0.61 6.47 9.01
C LEU A 21 1.34 7.75 9.42
N LEU A 22 2.64 7.86 9.18
CA LEU A 22 3.41 9.08 9.46
C LEU A 22 2.88 10.27 8.66
N VAL A 23 2.59 10.09 7.37
CA VAL A 23 2.00 11.14 6.53
C VAL A 23 0.59 11.53 7.02
N PHE A 24 -0.20 10.56 7.46
CA PHE A 24 -1.50 10.82 8.08
C PHE A 24 -1.38 11.66 9.34
N LEU A 25 -0.44 11.34 10.24
CA LEU A 25 -0.25 12.09 11.48
C LEU A 25 0.14 13.55 11.19
N GLN A 26 0.94 13.78 10.14
CA GLN A 26 1.36 15.12 9.73
C GLN A 26 0.24 15.93 9.07
N LYS A 27 -0.52 15.33 8.14
CA LYS A 27 -1.54 16.04 7.33
C LYS A 27 -2.96 15.95 7.91
N ARG A 28 -3.18 15.08 8.91
CA ARG A 28 -4.49 14.77 9.52
C ARG A 28 -5.59 14.46 8.50
N SER A 29 -5.24 13.81 7.40
CA SER A 29 -6.14 13.51 6.30
C SER A 29 -6.01 12.07 5.82
N ILE A 30 -7.14 11.36 5.85
CA ILE A 30 -7.25 9.96 5.40
C ILE A 30 -6.96 9.86 3.90
N TYR A 31 -7.27 10.90 3.12
CA TYR A 31 -6.95 10.95 1.69
C TYR A 31 -5.43 10.93 1.44
N PHE A 32 -4.67 11.69 2.22
CA PHE A 32 -3.21 11.71 2.10
C PHE A 32 -2.58 10.38 2.52
N PHE A 33 -3.13 9.70 3.52
CA PHE A 33 -2.72 8.34 3.88
C PHE A 33 -2.87 7.39 2.68
N ALA A 34 -4.06 7.37 2.10
CA ALA A 34 -4.38 6.43 1.04
C ALA A 34 -3.57 6.71 -0.24
N LEU A 35 -3.41 8.00 -0.59
CA LEU A 35 -2.55 8.41 -1.72
C LEU A 35 -1.09 7.99 -1.50
N THR A 36 -0.57 8.12 -0.28
CA THR A 36 0.80 7.71 0.05
C THR A 36 0.98 6.21 -0.16
N ILE A 37 0.05 5.38 0.33
CA ILE A 37 0.10 3.93 0.12
C ILE A 37 -0.02 3.58 -1.36
N LEU A 38 -0.87 4.27 -2.12
CA LEU A 38 -1.01 4.07 -3.56
C LEU A 38 0.32 4.34 -4.30
N CYS A 39 1.02 5.43 -3.97
CA CYS A 39 2.34 5.72 -4.55
C CYS A 39 3.37 4.66 -4.14
N LEU A 40 3.35 4.22 -2.88
CA LEU A 40 4.25 3.18 -2.38
C LEU A 40 3.95 1.81 -2.99
N ALA A 41 2.72 1.54 -3.44
CA ALA A 41 2.37 0.31 -4.14
C ALA A 41 3.18 0.16 -5.44
N ALA A 42 3.31 1.24 -6.22
CA ALA A 42 4.13 1.24 -7.43
C ALA A 42 5.63 1.10 -7.10
N VAL A 43 6.11 1.83 -6.10
CA VAL A 43 7.53 1.83 -5.70
C VAL A 43 7.96 0.47 -5.16
N PHE A 44 7.24 -0.07 -4.16
CA PHE A 44 7.57 -1.36 -3.57
C PHE A 44 7.19 -2.54 -4.46
N GLY A 45 6.17 -2.40 -5.31
CA GLY A 45 5.90 -3.39 -6.34
C GLY A 45 7.04 -3.51 -7.33
N GLY A 46 7.54 -2.37 -7.86
CA GLY A 46 8.71 -2.34 -8.74
C GLY A 46 9.98 -2.83 -8.06
N ALA A 47 10.26 -2.37 -6.84
CA ALA A 47 11.43 -2.81 -6.08
C ALA A 47 11.40 -4.31 -5.77
N GLY A 48 10.24 -4.85 -5.36
CA GLY A 48 10.03 -6.27 -5.14
C GLY A 48 10.26 -7.08 -6.42
N SER A 49 9.81 -6.57 -7.57
CA SER A 49 10.00 -7.23 -8.86
C SER A 49 11.47 -7.32 -9.23
N ILE A 50 12.20 -6.21 -9.10
CA ILE A 50 13.64 -6.16 -9.38
C ILE A 50 14.39 -7.12 -8.46
N LEU A 51 14.09 -7.11 -7.16
CA LEU A 51 14.73 -8.01 -6.19
C LEU A 51 14.42 -9.48 -6.47
N GLY A 52 13.18 -9.81 -6.83
CA GLY A 52 12.79 -11.16 -7.24
C GLY A 52 13.61 -11.65 -8.44
N ILE A 53 13.71 -10.83 -9.48
CA ILE A 53 14.48 -11.16 -10.70
C ILE A 53 15.96 -11.35 -10.37
N VAL A 54 16.56 -10.46 -9.57
CA VAL A 54 17.99 -10.54 -9.22
C VAL A 54 18.32 -11.80 -8.41
N ILE A 55 17.45 -12.19 -7.47
CA ILE A 55 17.70 -13.32 -6.57
C ILE A 55 17.40 -14.67 -7.26
N ILE A 56 16.25 -14.78 -7.94
CA ILE A 56 15.83 -16.03 -8.59
C ILE A 56 16.53 -16.21 -9.94
N ARG A 57 16.98 -15.11 -10.56
CA ARG A 57 17.53 -15.06 -11.93
C ARG A 57 16.54 -15.53 -12.99
N ASP A 58 15.25 -15.28 -12.75
CA ASP A 58 14.15 -15.60 -13.66
C ASP A 58 13.29 -14.34 -13.87
N PRO A 59 13.03 -13.92 -15.13
CA PRO A 59 12.12 -12.82 -15.44
C PRO A 59 10.70 -12.97 -14.84
N PHE A 60 10.20 -14.20 -14.71
CA PHE A 60 8.88 -14.46 -14.12
C PHE A 60 8.81 -14.12 -12.62
N ALA A 61 9.96 -13.93 -11.95
CA ALA A 61 9.99 -13.43 -10.59
C ALA A 61 9.42 -12.00 -10.45
N VAL A 62 9.18 -11.28 -11.55
CA VAL A 62 8.41 -10.02 -11.57
C VAL A 62 7.04 -10.15 -10.89
N PHE A 63 6.43 -11.33 -10.93
CA PHE A 63 5.12 -11.57 -10.30
C PHE A 63 5.15 -11.43 -8.78
N TYR A 64 6.30 -11.66 -8.15
CA TYR A 64 6.47 -11.45 -6.71
C TYR A 64 6.27 -9.98 -6.33
N GLY A 65 6.93 -9.06 -7.05
CA GLY A 65 6.76 -7.63 -6.83
C GLY A 65 5.37 -7.13 -7.20
N LEU A 66 4.83 -7.61 -8.31
CA LEU A 66 3.44 -7.31 -8.68
C LEU A 66 2.44 -7.71 -7.59
N GLN A 67 2.67 -8.83 -6.90
CA GLN A 67 1.82 -9.25 -5.78
C GLN A 67 1.91 -8.28 -4.58
N ILE A 68 3.11 -7.80 -4.24
CA ILE A 68 3.31 -6.77 -3.20
C ILE A 68 2.56 -5.48 -3.59
N GLY A 69 2.77 -5.02 -4.82
CA GLY A 69 2.11 -3.83 -5.35
C GLY A 69 0.59 -3.97 -5.36
N TYR A 70 0.06 -5.12 -5.77
CA TYR A 70 -1.37 -5.40 -5.78
C TYR A 70 -1.99 -5.32 -4.38
N ILE A 71 -1.35 -5.92 -3.37
CA ILE A 71 -1.86 -5.88 -1.99
C ILE A 71 -1.89 -4.43 -1.48
N LEU A 72 -0.83 -3.65 -1.73
CA LEU A 72 -0.78 -2.24 -1.33
C LEU A 72 -1.79 -1.38 -2.08
N LEU A 73 -2.00 -1.63 -3.37
CA LEU A 73 -3.01 -0.95 -4.18
C LEU A 73 -4.41 -1.21 -3.61
N MET A 74 -4.74 -2.47 -3.32
CA MET A 74 -6.04 -2.82 -2.70
C MET A 74 -6.21 -2.15 -1.34
N ASN A 75 -5.17 -2.16 -0.49
CA ASN A 75 -5.20 -1.45 0.79
C ASN A 75 -5.47 0.05 0.61
N SER A 76 -4.79 0.71 -0.32
CA SER A 76 -5.03 2.13 -0.60
C SER A 76 -6.45 2.40 -1.09
N GLY A 77 -6.99 1.53 -1.94
CA GLY A 77 -8.36 1.64 -2.47
C GLY A 77 -9.41 1.54 -1.36
N ILE A 78 -9.25 0.59 -0.44
CA ILE A 78 -10.13 0.45 0.73
C ILE A 78 -10.10 1.73 1.58
N VAL A 79 -8.92 2.28 1.83
CA VAL A 79 -8.80 3.48 2.67
C VAL A 79 -9.32 4.74 1.98
N LEU A 80 -9.15 4.85 0.66
CA LEU A 80 -9.81 5.90 -0.15
C LEU A 80 -11.33 5.82 -0.04
N LEU A 81 -11.89 4.61 -0.10
CA LEU A 81 -13.34 4.40 0.03
C LEU A 81 -13.83 4.84 1.41
N ILE A 82 -13.10 4.48 2.49
CA ILE A 82 -13.40 4.95 3.85
C ILE A 82 -13.32 6.49 3.95
N ALA A 83 -12.30 7.11 3.33
CA ALA A 83 -12.17 8.57 3.30
C ALA A 83 -13.37 9.24 2.61
N ALA A 84 -13.84 8.68 1.48
CA ALA A 84 -15.01 9.17 0.77
C ALA A 84 -16.29 9.02 1.61
N LEU A 85 -16.53 7.86 2.21
CA LEU A 85 -17.71 7.60 3.05
C LEU A 85 -17.76 8.53 4.26
N THR A 86 -16.65 8.68 4.99
CA THR A 86 -16.57 9.57 6.16
C THR A 86 -16.84 11.02 5.78
N THR A 87 -16.40 11.45 4.60
CA THR A 87 -16.67 12.79 4.06
C THR A 87 -18.16 12.98 3.72
N LEU A 88 -18.79 11.98 3.08
CA LEU A 88 -20.22 12.00 2.75
C LEU A 88 -21.08 12.02 4.01
N LEU A 89 -20.80 11.14 4.98
CA LEU A 89 -21.54 11.06 6.25
C LEU A 89 -21.44 12.38 7.03
N ARG A 90 -20.25 12.98 7.10
CA ARG A 90 -20.07 14.28 7.74
C ARG A 90 -20.87 15.38 7.05
N LYS A 91 -20.96 15.36 5.72
CA LYS A 91 -21.75 16.32 4.94
C LYS A 91 -23.25 16.15 5.18
N MET A 92 -23.73 14.92 5.29
CA MET A 92 -25.15 14.62 5.58
C MET A 92 -25.51 15.05 7.00
N TYR A 93 -24.69 14.69 7.99
CA TYR A 93 -24.95 15.04 9.38
C TYR A 93 -24.94 16.56 9.62
N LYS A 94 -24.04 17.32 8.97
CA LYS A 94 -23.99 18.79 9.11
C LYS A 94 -25.16 19.51 8.40
N ARG A 95 -25.90 18.82 7.53
CA ARG A 95 -27.02 19.38 6.77
C ARG A 95 -28.38 19.19 7.48
N ASN A 96 -28.46 18.25 8.42
CA ASN A 96 -29.55 18.16 9.41
C ASN A 96 -29.23 19.03 10.63
#